data_AF-A0A3C0VTP9-F1
#
_entry.id   AF-A0A3C0VTP9-F1
#
_cell.length_a   1.000
_cell.length_b   1.000
_cell.length_c   1.000
_cell.angle_alpha   90.00
_cell.angle_beta   90.00
_cell.angle_gamma   90.00
#
_symmetry.space_group_name_H-M   'P 1'
#
loop_
_entity.id
_entity.type
_entity.pdbx_description
1 polymer ?
#
loop_
_entity_poly.entity_id
_entity_poly.type
_entity_poly.pdbx_seq_one_letter_code
_entity_poly.pdbx_strand_id
1 'polypeptide(L)'
;SEESRRMQDMMKMYSMPGMDMSMFGKEGQTLILNDNNKLVQKVLSEKEGDKVNMICEQLYDLAQLQNAPLSPEAMTKFIERSNKLMELL
;
A
#
# COMPACT_ATOMS: atom_id res chain seq x y z
N SER A 1 -9.29 -11.24 6.54
CA SER A 1 -10.26 -12.26 7.02
C SER A 1 -9.59 -13.28 7.91
N GLU A 2 -10.32 -13.86 8.86
CA GLU A 2 -9.87 -14.94 9.78
C GLU A 2 -9.27 -16.14 9.04
N GLU A 3 -9.87 -16.51 7.91
CA GLU A 3 -9.42 -17.58 7.03
C GLU A 3 -7.98 -17.37 6.51
N SER A 4 -7.64 -16.13 6.12
CA SER A 4 -6.29 -15.77 5.68
C SER A 4 -5.27 -15.85 6.83
N ARG A 5 -5.66 -15.48 8.07
CA ARG A 5 -4.80 -15.66 9.25
C ARG A 5 -4.52 -17.14 9.55
N ARG A 6 -5.56 -17.97 9.54
CA ARG A 6 -5.41 -19.42 9.77
C ARG A 6 -4.54 -20.08 8.69
N MET A 7 -4.69 -19.66 7.44
CA MET A 7 -3.87 -20.14 6.35
C MET A 7 -2.40 -19.71 6.51
N GLN A 8 -2.13 -18.46 6.89
CA GLN A 8 -0.78 -17.99 7.21
C GLN A 8 -0.15 -18.76 8.39
N ASP A 9 -0.91 -19.00 9.47
CA ASP A 9 -0.41 -19.69 10.64
C ASP A 9 -0.18 -21.19 10.38
N MET A 10 -1.05 -21.82 9.59
CA MET A 10 -0.85 -23.19 9.12
C MET A 10 0.40 -23.28 8.22
N MET A 11 0.56 -22.38 7.26
CA MET A 11 1.69 -22.41 6.32
C MET A 11 3.04 -22.13 6.99
N LYS A 12 3.12 -21.27 8.02
CA LYS A 12 4.33 -21.12 8.85
C LYS A 12 4.77 -22.43 9.50
N MET A 13 3.81 -23.27 9.89
CA MET A 13 4.07 -24.59 10.48
C MET A 13 4.48 -25.64 9.43
N TYR A 14 4.00 -25.52 8.18
CA TYR A 14 4.30 -26.45 7.07
C TYR A 14 5.39 -25.96 6.09
N SER A 15 6.05 -24.85 6.41
CA SER A 15 7.12 -24.27 5.59
C SER A 15 8.33 -25.21 5.52
N MET A 16 8.40 -26.04 4.48
CA MET A 16 9.62 -26.77 4.11
C MET A 16 10.78 -25.77 3.90
N PRO A 17 12.01 -26.10 4.31
CA PRO A 17 13.17 -25.23 4.10
C PRO A 17 13.40 -25.06 2.59
N GLY A 18 13.12 -23.87 2.04
CA GLY A 18 13.43 -23.55 0.65
C GLY A 18 12.34 -22.85 -0.17
N MET A 19 11.10 -22.71 0.33
CA MET A 19 10.12 -21.80 -0.30
C MET A 19 10.26 -20.38 0.25
N ASP A 20 10.40 -19.42 -0.66
CA ASP A 20 10.40 -17.99 -0.33
C ASP A 20 9.03 -17.56 0.22
N MET A 21 8.95 -17.47 1.54
CA MET A 21 7.77 -17.05 2.32
C MET A 21 7.32 -15.61 2.03
N SER A 22 8.14 -14.81 1.32
CA SER A 22 7.82 -13.42 1.01
C SER A 22 6.65 -13.25 0.01
N MET A 23 6.30 -14.31 -0.72
CA MET A 23 5.20 -14.33 -1.70
C MET A 23 3.83 -14.64 -1.06
N PHE A 24 3.78 -15.40 0.03
CA PHE A 24 2.52 -15.92 0.60
C PHE A 24 1.81 -14.97 1.58
N GLY A 25 2.45 -13.88 2.01
CA GLY A 25 1.87 -12.90 2.95
C GLY A 25 1.12 -11.73 2.30
N LYS A 26 1.08 -11.66 0.96
CA LYS A 26 0.56 -10.47 0.24
C LYS A 26 -0.92 -10.54 -0.13
N GLU A 27 -1.58 -11.68 0.05
CA GLU A 27 -3.00 -11.81 -0.30
C GLU A 27 -3.90 -11.32 0.85
N GLY A 28 -4.52 -10.15 0.64
CA GLY A 28 -5.58 -9.60 1.49
C GLY A 28 -5.20 -8.39 2.34
N GLN A 29 -4.61 -7.36 1.74
CA GLN A 29 -4.41 -6.08 2.43
C GLN A 29 -5.71 -5.26 2.45
N THR A 30 -6.05 -4.70 3.61
CA THR A 30 -7.18 -3.77 3.78
C THR A 30 -6.61 -2.37 3.99
N LEU A 31 -6.91 -1.45 3.06
CA LEU A 31 -6.54 -0.04 3.18
C LEU A 31 -7.64 0.71 3.94
N ILE A 32 -7.29 1.29 5.09
CA ILE A 32 -8.20 2.14 5.88
C ILE A 32 -7.86 3.59 5.59
N LEU A 33 -8.84 4.38 5.15
CA LEU A 33 -8.70 5.80 4.84
C LEU A 33 -9.53 6.64 5.82
N ASN A 34 -9.00 7.81 6.19
CA ASN A 34 -9.72 8.78 7.01
C ASN A 34 -10.58 9.69 6.10
N ASP A 35 -11.90 9.57 6.20
CA ASP A 35 -12.87 10.37 5.44
C ASP A 35 -12.84 11.87 5.79
N ASN A 36 -12.32 12.24 6.96
CA ASN A 36 -12.13 13.63 7.36
C ASN A 36 -10.89 14.27 6.73
N ASN A 37 -10.06 13.50 6.03
CA ASN A 37 -8.91 14.02 5.32
C ASN A 37 -9.34 14.64 3.98
N LYS A 38 -9.00 15.92 3.77
CA LYS A 38 -9.32 16.67 2.55
C LYS A 38 -8.81 16.00 1.26
N LEU A 39 -7.67 15.33 1.30
CA LEU A 39 -7.11 14.60 0.16
C LEU A 39 -7.92 13.34 -0.15
N VAL A 40 -8.38 12.62 0.87
CA VAL A 40 -9.25 11.44 0.70
C VAL A 40 -10.59 11.88 0.12
N GLN A 41 -11.19 12.95 0.63
CA GLN A 41 -12.42 13.50 0.07
C GLN A 41 -12.25 13.93 -1.38
N LYS A 42 -11.13 14.57 -1.72
CA LYS A 42 -10.83 15.01 -3.09
C LYS A 42 -10.77 13.84 -4.06
N VAL A 43 -10.08 12.75 -3.69
CA VAL A 43 -10.01 11.52 -4.49
C VAL A 43 -11.38 10.85 -4.63
N LEU A 44 -12.22 10.90 -3.60
CA LEU A 44 -13.58 10.34 -3.67
C LEU A 44 -14.51 11.16 -4.58
N SER A 45 -14.32 12.49 -4.65
CA SER A 45 -15.12 13.39 -5.49
C SER A 45 -14.63 13.50 -6.93
N GLU A 46 -13.30 13.48 -7.15
CA GLU A 46 -12.67 13.56 -8.47
C GLU A 46 -12.22 12.16 -8.85
N LYS A 47 -13.01 11.46 -9.69
CA LYS A 47 -12.76 10.06 -10.05
C LYS A 47 -11.82 9.87 -11.24
N GLU A 48 -11.51 10.93 -11.98
CA GLU A 48 -10.74 10.85 -13.22
C GLU A 48 -9.69 11.97 -13.29
N GLY A 49 -8.48 11.58 -13.69
CA GLY A 49 -7.36 12.50 -13.93
C GLY A 49 -6.03 11.97 -13.41
N ASP A 50 -4.95 12.33 -14.10
CA ASP A 50 -3.59 11.90 -13.73
C ASP A 50 -3.21 12.27 -12.29
N LYS A 51 -3.72 13.42 -11.81
CA LYS A 51 -3.51 13.87 -10.43
C LYS A 51 -4.18 12.97 -9.39
N VAL A 52 -5.35 12.41 -9.70
CA VAL A 52 -6.10 11.53 -8.79
C VAL A 52 -5.33 10.23 -8.58
N ASN A 53 -4.82 9.63 -9.66
CA ASN A 53 -3.99 8.42 -9.59
C ASN A 53 -2.72 8.66 -8.78
N MET A 54 -2.03 9.78 -9.00
CA MET A 54 -0.84 10.13 -8.20
C MET A 54 -1.15 10.26 -6.70
N ILE A 55 -2.28 10.87 -6.34
CA ILE A 55 -2.69 11.01 -4.93
C ILE A 55 -3.08 9.65 -4.34
N CYS A 56 -3.75 8.77 -5.10
CA CYS A 56 -4.09 7.42 -4.65
C CYS A 56 -2.85 6.60 -4.34
N GLU A 57 -1.88 6.60 -5.26
CA GLU A 57 -0.62 5.91 -5.04
C GLU A 57 0.15 6.50 -3.85
N GLN A 58 0.16 7.82 -3.69
CA GLN A 58 0.76 8.49 -2.54
C GLN A 58 0.12 8.05 -1.21
N LEU A 59 -1.22 7.98 -1.14
CA LEU A 59 -1.94 7.54 0.06
C LEU A 59 -1.63 6.08 0.39
N TYR A 60 -1.52 5.22 -0.63
CA TYR A 60 -1.16 3.83 -0.46
C TYR A 60 0.28 3.66 0.03
N ASP A 61 1.24 4.37 -0.55
CA ASP A 61 2.65 4.34 -0.16
C ASP A 61 2.81 4.80 1.31
N LEU A 62 2.09 5.85 1.72
CA LEU A 62 2.07 6.32 3.12
C LEU A 62 1.47 5.29 4.07
N ALA A 63 0.35 4.65 3.69
CA ALA A 63 -0.28 3.61 4.50
C ALA A 63 0.62 2.37 4.64
N GLN A 64 1.33 1.98 3.58
CA GLN A 64 2.29 0.89 3.66
C GLN A 64 3.48 1.27 4.53
N LEU A 65 4.03 2.48 4.38
CA LEU A 65 5.17 2.97 5.17
C LEU A 65 4.86 3.00 6.68
N GLN A 66 3.61 3.29 7.06
CA GLN A 66 3.16 3.22 8.45
C GLN A 66 3.17 1.80 9.02
N ASN A 67 2.93 0.79 8.18
CA ASN A 67 2.86 -0.61 8.61
C ASN A 67 4.22 -1.32 8.53
N ALA A 68 5.04 -1.01 7.52
CA ALA A 68 6.35 -1.61 7.31
C ALA A 68 7.23 -0.71 6.42
N PRO A 69 8.57 -0.84 6.50
CA PRO A 69 9.45 -0.19 5.54
C PRO A 69 9.08 -0.59 4.10
N LEU A 70 9.01 0.40 3.20
CA LEU A 70 8.84 0.13 1.77
C LEU A 70 10.09 -0.59 1.23
N SER A 71 9.91 -1.38 0.16
CA SER A 71 11.04 -1.90 -0.60
C SER A 71 11.85 -0.73 -1.19
N PRO A 72 13.15 -0.91 -1.47
CA PRO A 72 13.97 0.14 -2.08
C PRO A 72 13.34 0.72 -3.35
N GLU A 73 12.80 -0.13 -4.22
CA GLU A 73 12.12 0.30 -5.45
C GLU A 73 10.84 1.11 -5.20
N ALA A 74 10.01 0.68 -4.24
CA ALA A 74 8.80 1.40 -3.88
C ALA A 74 9.12 2.75 -3.23
N MET A 75 10.18 2.80 -2.41
CA MET A 75 10.67 4.04 -1.81
C MET A 75 11.16 5.03 -2.88
N THR A 76 11.92 4.58 -3.88
CA THR A 76 12.36 5.45 -4.98
C THR A 76 11.15 6.04 -5.73
N LYS A 77 10.16 5.20 -6.08
CA LYS A 77 8.93 5.66 -6.75
C LYS A 77 8.15 6.64 -5.90
N PHE A 78 8.04 6.39 -4.59
CA PHE A 78 7.37 7.27 -3.65
C PHE A 78 8.04 8.66 -3.59
N ILE A 79 9.38 8.71 -3.54
CA ILE A 79 10.13 9.98 -3.52
C ILE A 79 9.93 10.74 -4.84
N GLU A 80 10.07 10.08 -5.98
CA GLU A 80 9.87 10.70 -7.30
C GLU A 80 8.47 11.28 -7.45
N ARG A 81 7.44 10.52 -7.02
CA ARG A 81 6.04 10.97 -7.04
C ARG A 81 5.80 12.14 -6.11
N SER A 82 6.38 12.09 -4.91
CA SER A 82 6.28 13.18 -3.92
C SER A 82 6.88 14.47 -4.48
N ASN A 83 8.03 14.39 -5.15
CA ASN A 83 8.66 15.54 -5.79
C ASN A 83 7.78 16.12 -6.91
N LYS A 84 7.27 15.27 -7.80
CA LYS A 84 6.34 15.71 -8.87
C LYS A 84 5.08 16.37 -8.32
N LEU A 85 4.52 15.86 -7.22
CA LEU A 85 3.37 16.48 -6.57
C LEU A 85 3.70 17.86 -5.98
N MET A 86 4.89 18.02 -5.39
CA MET A 86 5.35 19.32 -4.87
C MET A 86 5.61 20.34 -5.98
N GLU A 87 6.06 19.93 -7.16
CA GLU A 87 6.26 20.81 -8.32
C GLU A 87 4.94 21.28 -8.97
N LEU A 88 3.84 20.56 -8.74
CA LEU A 88 2.51 20.86 -9.31
C LEU A 88 1.64 21.75 -8.42
N LEU A 89 2.12 22.11 -7.21
CA LEU A 89 1.48 23.01 -6.24
C LEU A 89 1.98 24.45 -6.42
#